data_AF-A0A2M6VKQ8-F1
#
_entry.id   AF-A0A2M6VKQ8-F1
#
_cell.length_a   1.000
_cell.length_b   1.000
_cell.length_c   1.000
_cell.angle_alpha   90.00
_cell.angle_beta   90.00
_cell.angle_gamma   90.00
#
_symmetry.space_group_name_H-M   'P 1'
#
loop_
_entity.id
_entity.type
_entity.pdbx_description
1 polymer ?
#
loop_
_entity_poly.entity_id
_entity_poly.type
_entity_poly.pdbx_seq_one_letter_code
_entity_poly.pdbx_strand_id
1 'polypeptide(L)'
;MATTYSISDLAREFDLTTRAIRFYEDMGLLQPERSGPGGRNRIYSHRDRTRLKLTLRAKRLGLSLTEAKDLIDMYDSPRDTGPQLQKFLVVLADHKRQLEEQMAEIQANLDEVKVHEKEARHLLAKQGAASVAPTSKTAKA
;
A
#
# COMPACT_ATOMS: atom_id res chain seq x y z
N MET A 1 29.14 11.98 -18.52
CA MET A 1 28.40 10.75 -18.90
C MET A 1 27.16 10.67 -18.03
N ALA A 2 25.98 10.47 -18.61
CA ALA A 2 24.76 10.32 -17.82
C ALA A 2 24.80 8.97 -17.07
N THR A 3 24.46 8.96 -15.79
CA THR A 3 24.41 7.72 -14.99
C THR A 3 23.29 6.82 -15.51
N THR A 4 23.65 5.59 -15.87
CA THR A 4 22.72 4.56 -16.33
C THR A 4 22.67 3.40 -15.35
N TYR A 5 21.56 2.68 -15.32
CA TYR A 5 21.32 1.56 -14.41
C TYR A 5 20.94 0.31 -15.21
N SER A 6 21.31 -0.87 -14.71
CA SER A 6 20.74 -2.14 -15.18
C SER A 6 19.47 -2.48 -14.41
N ILE A 7 18.72 -3.46 -14.90
CA ILE A 7 17.52 -3.97 -14.19
C ILE A 7 17.89 -4.49 -12.79
N SER A 8 19.06 -5.10 -12.65
CA SER A 8 19.55 -5.65 -11.38
C SER A 8 19.94 -4.55 -10.40
N ASP A 9 20.43 -3.41 -10.89
CA ASP A 9 20.75 -2.26 -10.03
C ASP A 9 19.48 -1.67 -9.42
N LEU A 10 18.47 -1.41 -10.24
CA LEU A 10 17.17 -0.92 -9.77
C LEU A 10 16.45 -1.93 -8.87
N ALA A 11 16.54 -3.23 -9.19
CA ALA A 11 15.96 -4.30 -8.38
C ALA A 11 16.54 -4.28 -6.95
N ARG A 12 17.87 -4.21 -6.83
CA ARG A 12 18.53 -4.13 -5.52
C ARG A 12 18.23 -2.82 -4.81
N GLU A 13 18.27 -1.70 -5.52
CA GLU A 13 18.08 -0.38 -4.91
C GLU A 13 16.68 -0.22 -4.30
N PHE A 14 15.66 -0.69 -5.00
CA PHE A 14 14.27 -0.52 -4.58
C PHE A 14 13.68 -1.73 -3.87
N ASP A 15 14.50 -2.74 -3.58
CA ASP A 15 14.07 -4.02 -2.99
C ASP A 15 12.91 -4.66 -3.77
N LEU A 16 13.11 -4.78 -5.09
CA LEU A 16 12.16 -5.33 -6.03
C LEU A 16 12.74 -6.54 -6.74
N THR A 17 11.87 -7.44 -7.17
CA THR A 17 12.27 -8.46 -8.14
C THR A 17 12.44 -7.83 -9.53
N THR A 18 13.34 -8.39 -10.34
CA THR A 18 13.45 -8.00 -11.76
C THR A 18 12.14 -8.25 -12.52
N ARG A 19 11.32 -9.21 -12.08
CA ARG A 19 9.96 -9.44 -12.59
C ARG A 19 9.04 -8.23 -12.33
N ALA A 20 9.08 -7.65 -11.13
CA ALA A 20 8.30 -6.46 -10.80
C ALA A 20 8.69 -5.24 -11.66
N ILE A 21 9.99 -5.05 -11.92
CA ILE A 21 10.46 -3.96 -12.78
C ILE A 21 9.97 -4.14 -14.22
N ARG A 22 10.04 -5.37 -14.77
CA ARG A 22 9.49 -5.65 -16.11
C ARG A 22 7.99 -5.40 -16.17
N PHE A 23 7.26 -5.76 -15.13
CA PHE A 23 5.84 -5.45 -15.06
C PHE A 23 5.57 -3.94 -15.11
N TYR A 24 6.40 -3.11 -14.46
CA TYR A 24 6.30 -1.65 -14.59
C TYR A 24 6.69 -1.14 -15.99
N GLU A 25 7.62 -1.79 -16.68
CA GLU A 25 7.89 -1.50 -18.10
C GLU A 25 6.67 -1.82 -18.98
N ASP A 26 6.04 -2.98 -18.78
CA ASP A 26 4.88 -3.42 -19.55
C ASP A 26 3.68 -2.48 -19.34
N MET A 27 3.60 -1.83 -18.17
CA MET A 27 2.62 -0.78 -17.87
C MET A 27 3.02 0.61 -18.40
N GLY A 28 4.18 0.74 -19.06
CA GLY A 28 4.67 2.00 -19.62
C GLY A 28 5.16 3.01 -18.58
N LEU A 29 5.40 2.58 -17.33
CA LEU A 29 5.92 3.44 -16.27
C LEU A 29 7.42 3.70 -16.44
N LEU A 30 8.13 2.78 -17.10
CA LEU A 30 9.56 2.87 -17.39
C LEU A 30 9.77 2.64 -18.89
N GLN A 31 10.72 3.36 -19.48
CA GLN A 31 11.04 3.26 -20.90
C GLN A 31 12.56 3.09 -21.08
N PRO A 32 13.13 1.93 -20.68
CA PRO A 32 14.56 1.70 -20.82
C PRO A 32 14.98 1.63 -22.29
N GLU A 33 16.19 2.11 -22.56
CA GLU A 33 16.84 1.87 -23.85
C GLU A 33 17.27 0.41 -23.95
N ARG A 34 17.19 -0.14 -25.16
CA ARG A 34 17.63 -1.52 -25.44
C ARG A 34 18.99 -1.49 -26.12
N SER A 35 19.93 -2.30 -25.64
CA SER A 35 21.28 -2.41 -26.18
C SER A 35 21.73 -3.86 -26.36
N GLY A 36 22.81 -4.04 -27.13
CA GLY A 36 23.41 -5.34 -27.44
C GLY A 36 22.63 -6.15 -28.50
N PRO A 37 23.14 -7.35 -28.85
CA PRO A 37 22.54 -8.20 -29.87
C PRO A 37 21.08 -8.56 -29.52
N GLY A 38 20.16 -8.25 -30.43
CA GLY A 38 18.73 -8.49 -30.25
C GLY A 38 18.06 -7.65 -29.16
N GLY A 39 18.68 -6.56 -28.68
CA GLY A 39 18.10 -5.66 -27.67
C GLY A 39 17.88 -6.33 -26.32
N ARG A 40 18.73 -7.32 -25.98
CA ARG A 40 18.59 -8.16 -24.78
C ARG A 40 18.92 -7.40 -23.49
N ASN A 41 19.80 -6.40 -23.56
CA ASN A 41 20.16 -5.58 -22.41
C ASN A 41 19.23 -4.38 -22.31
N ARG A 42 18.68 -4.15 -21.12
CA ARG A 42 17.90 -2.97 -20.76
C ARG A 42 18.80 -2.00 -20.00
N ILE A 43 18.87 -0.77 -20.49
CA ILE A 43 19.60 0.33 -19.88
C ILE A 43 18.57 1.36 -19.43
N TYR A 44 18.49 1.58 -18.12
CA TYR A 44 17.59 2.55 -17.53
C TYR A 44 18.33 3.86 -17.30
N SER A 45 17.68 4.96 -17.67
CA SER A 45 18.19 6.30 -17.44
C SER A 45 17.98 6.74 -15.99
N HIS A 46 18.59 7.86 -15.60
CA HIS A 46 18.25 8.52 -14.34
C HIS A 46 16.78 8.96 -14.25
N ARG A 47 16.15 9.25 -15.39
CA ARG A 47 14.71 9.55 -15.47
C ARG A 47 13.89 8.32 -15.13
N ASP A 48 14.20 7.16 -15.69
CA ASP A 48 13.52 5.89 -15.37
C ASP A 48 13.64 5.57 -13.88
N ARG A 49 14.83 5.74 -13.29
CA ARG A 49 15.03 5.57 -11.85
C ARG A 49 14.12 6.51 -11.03
N THR A 50 14.01 7.76 -11.45
CA THR A 50 13.15 8.75 -10.77
C THR A 50 11.67 8.40 -10.92
N ARG A 51 11.24 8.00 -12.12
CA ARG A 51 9.88 7.51 -12.39
C ARG A 51 9.56 6.29 -11.51
N LEU A 52 10.45 5.30 -11.43
CA LEU A 52 10.28 4.13 -10.55
C LEU A 52 10.10 4.53 -9.08
N LYS A 53 10.94 5.45 -8.58
CA LYS A 53 10.83 5.96 -7.21
C LYS A 53 9.48 6.64 -6.95
N LEU A 54 8.97 7.41 -7.90
CA LEU A 54 7.67 8.08 -7.80
C LEU A 54 6.51 7.07 -7.84
N THR A 55 6.57 6.08 -8.74
CA THR A 55 5.57 4.99 -8.82
C THR A 55 5.45 4.28 -7.48
N LEU A 56 6.58 3.92 -6.86
CA LEU A 56 6.58 3.21 -5.58
C LEU A 56 6.01 4.08 -4.45
N ARG A 57 6.25 5.39 -4.49
CA ARG A 57 5.64 6.33 -3.53
C ARG A 57 4.13 6.42 -3.74
N ALA A 58 3.65 6.55 -4.97
CA ALA A 58 2.22 6.58 -5.28
C ALA A 58 1.52 5.29 -4.82
N LYS A 59 2.12 4.12 -5.08
CA LYS A 59 1.62 2.83 -4.60
C LYS A 59 1.55 2.76 -3.07
N ARG A 60 2.57 3.27 -2.37
CA ARG A 60 2.56 3.35 -0.88
C ARG A 60 1.48 4.28 -0.34
N LEU A 61 1.14 5.30 -1.12
CA LEU A 61 0.05 6.20 -0.82
C LEU A 61 -1.32 5.62 -1.19
N GLY A 62 -1.43 4.38 -1.67
CA GLY A 62 -2.69 3.71 -2.00
C GLY A 62 -3.18 3.90 -3.44
N LEU A 63 -2.46 4.68 -4.26
CA LEU A 63 -2.85 4.90 -5.65
C LEU A 63 -2.64 3.63 -6.49
N SER A 64 -3.51 3.44 -7.48
CA SER A 64 -3.33 2.46 -8.53
C SER A 64 -2.12 2.81 -9.41
N LEU A 65 -1.60 1.81 -10.12
CA LEU A 65 -0.47 2.02 -11.03
C LEU A 65 -0.83 2.93 -12.22
N THR A 66 -2.09 2.92 -12.65
CA THR A 66 -2.59 3.80 -13.72
C THR A 66 -2.60 5.26 -13.25
N GLU A 67 -3.13 5.54 -12.06
CA GLU A 67 -3.09 6.88 -11.48
C GLU A 67 -1.65 7.35 -11.25
N ALA A 68 -0.78 6.46 -10.77
CA ALA A 68 0.64 6.76 -10.63
C ALA A 68 1.27 7.14 -11.98
N LYS A 69 0.94 6.41 -13.06
CA LYS A 69 1.41 6.71 -14.40
C LYS A 69 0.93 8.07 -14.89
N ASP A 70 -0.35 8.35 -14.78
CA ASP A 70 -0.95 9.61 -15.22
C ASP A 70 -0.32 10.82 -14.50
N LEU A 71 -0.08 10.68 -13.19
CA LEU A 71 0.62 11.69 -12.41
C LEU A 71 2.06 11.92 -12.89
N ILE A 72 2.83 10.84 -13.08
CA ILE A 72 4.23 10.93 -13.49
C ILE A 72 4.34 11.48 -14.92
N ASP A 73 3.45 11.08 -15.82
CA ASP A 73 3.42 11.56 -17.20
C ASP A 73 3.08 13.06 -17.29
N MET A 74 2.28 13.60 -16.36
CA MET A 74 2.08 15.04 -16.25
C MET A 74 3.39 15.79 -15.96
N TYR A 75 4.18 15.32 -14.99
CA TYR A 75 5.46 15.96 -14.62
C TYR A 75 6.51 15.98 -15.73
N ASP A 76 6.42 15.03 -16.66
CA ASP A 76 7.32 14.90 -17.80
C ASP A 76 7.01 15.88 -18.94
N SER A 77 5.91 16.64 -18.85
CA SER A 77 5.54 17.66 -19.84
C SER A 77 6.10 19.04 -19.46
N PRO A 78 6.91 19.69 -20.33
CA PRO A 78 7.58 20.96 -20.04
C PRO A 78 6.66 22.20 -20.00
N ARG A 79 5.33 22.04 -19.87
CA ARG A 79 4.36 23.15 -19.87
C ARG A 79 3.44 23.12 -18.66
N ASP A 80 3.36 24.28 -18.02
CA ASP A 80 2.49 24.68 -16.90
C ASP A 80 2.31 23.63 -15.80
N THR A 81 3.22 23.69 -14.82
CA THR A 81 3.19 22.93 -13.57
C THR A 81 1.94 23.24 -12.72
N GLY A 82 1.33 24.43 -12.85
CA GLY A 82 0.18 24.87 -12.05
C GLY A 82 -1.07 23.98 -12.21
N PRO A 83 -1.65 23.84 -13.43
CA PRO A 83 -2.80 22.97 -13.69
C PRO A 83 -2.54 21.49 -13.34
N GLN A 84 -1.31 21.01 -13.53
CA GLN A 84 -0.92 19.64 -13.16
C GLN A 84 -0.95 19.44 -11.64
N LEU A 85 -0.39 20.39 -10.89
CA LEU A 85 -0.42 20.38 -9.43
C LEU A 85 -1.85 20.49 -8.88
N GLN A 86 -2.71 21.28 -9.50
CA GLN A 86 -4.13 21.36 -9.12
C GLN A 86 -4.84 20.01 -9.32
N LYS A 87 -4.65 19.35 -10.46
CA LYS A 87 -5.18 17.99 -10.68
C LYS A 87 -4.63 17.00 -9.66
N PHE A 88 -3.34 17.08 -9.34
CA PHE A 88 -2.74 16.20 -8.34
C PHE A 88 -3.32 16.42 -6.94
N LEU A 89 -3.56 17.68 -6.55
CA LEU A 89 -4.22 18.00 -5.28
C LEU A 89 -5.62 17.41 -5.18
N VAL A 90 -6.38 17.38 -6.27
CA VAL A 90 -7.70 16.73 -6.31
C VAL A 90 -7.57 15.23 -6.06
N VAL A 91 -6.66 14.54 -6.76
CA VAL A 91 -6.42 13.09 -6.55
C VAL A 91 -6.00 12.80 -5.10
N LEU A 92 -5.09 13.62 -4.54
CA LEU A 92 -4.67 13.46 -3.15
C LEU A 92 -5.80 13.71 -2.15
N ALA A 93 -6.67 14.68 -2.41
CA ALA A 93 -7.82 14.99 -1.54
C ALA A 93 -8.84 13.85 -1.53
N ASP A 94 -9.18 13.30 -2.71
CA ASP A 94 -10.10 12.17 -2.83
C ASP A 94 -9.55 10.93 -2.11
N HIS A 95 -8.26 10.65 -2.29
CA HIS A 95 -7.64 9.51 -1.64
C HIS A 95 -7.52 9.70 -0.11
N LYS A 96 -7.20 10.92 0.34
CA LYS A 96 -7.23 11.27 1.77
C LYS A 96 -8.62 10.99 2.37
N ARG A 97 -9.69 11.43 1.69
CA ARG A 97 -11.07 11.20 2.14
C ARG A 97 -11.38 9.70 2.25
N GLN A 98 -10.99 8.90 1.25
CA GLN A 98 -11.19 7.44 1.28
C GLN A 98 -10.47 6.78 2.46
N LEU A 99 -9.22 7.18 2.75
CA LEU A 99 -8.47 6.68 3.90
C LEU A 99 -9.11 7.07 5.24
N GLU A 100 -9.60 8.31 5.35
CA GLU A 100 -10.31 8.78 6.55
C GLU A 100 -11.62 8.01 6.77
N GLU A 101 -12.37 7.70 5.71
CA GLU A 101 -13.58 6.87 5.76
C GLU A 101 -13.26 5.43 6.20
N GLN A 102 -12.25 4.80 5.60
CA GLN A 102 -11.80 3.45 5.98
C GLN A 102 -11.33 3.41 7.44
N MET A 103 -10.62 4.44 7.90
CA MET A 103 -10.16 4.51 9.28
C MET A 103 -11.33 4.61 10.26
N ALA A 104 -12.37 5.38 9.93
CA ALA A 104 -13.59 5.46 10.74
C ALA A 104 -14.34 4.13 10.81
N GLU A 105 -14.44 3.41 9.69
CA GLU A 105 -15.07 2.08 9.62
C GLU A 105 -14.29 1.04 10.44
N ILE A 106 -12.96 0.99 10.28
CA ILE A 106 -12.09 0.09 11.06
C ILE A 106 -12.22 0.39 12.55
N GLN A 107 -12.30 1.67 12.93
CA GLN A 107 -12.47 2.06 14.33
C GLN A 107 -13.82 1.59 14.90
N ALA A 108 -14.91 1.74 14.15
CA ALA A 108 -16.23 1.25 14.55
C ALA A 108 -16.24 -0.28 14.75
N ASN A 109 -15.66 -1.02 13.80
CA ASN A 109 -15.53 -2.48 13.90
C ASN A 109 -14.70 -2.89 15.13
N LEU A 110 -13.60 -2.17 15.40
CA LEU A 110 -12.76 -2.44 16.57
C LEU A 110 -13.53 -2.23 17.88
N ASP A 111 -14.40 -1.23 17.94
CA ASP A 111 -15.20 -0.96 19.13
C ASP A 111 -16.29 -2.02 19.33
N GLU A 112 -16.92 -2.52 18.26
CA GLU A 112 -17.84 -3.67 18.32
C GLU A 112 -17.13 -4.94 18.83
N VAL A 113 -15.92 -5.23 18.32
CA VAL A 113 -15.10 -6.36 18.79
C VAL A 113 -14.81 -6.25 20.28
N LYS A 114 -14.49 -5.06 20.80
CA LYS A 114 -14.26 -4.85 22.25
C LYS A 114 -15.50 -5.10 23.08
N VAL A 115 -16.68 -4.72 22.59
CA VAL A 115 -17.95 -4.98 23.28
C VAL A 115 -18.16 -6.49 23.40
N HIS A 116 -18.07 -7.22 22.30
CA HIS A 116 -18.22 -8.67 22.30
C HIS A 116 -17.18 -9.38 23.16
N GLU A 117 -15.92 -8.91 23.15
CA GLU A 117 -14.88 -9.45 24.00
C GLU A 117 -15.23 -9.29 25.49
N LYS A 118 -15.75 -8.12 25.88
CA LYS A 118 -16.19 -7.86 27.26
C LYS A 118 -17.37 -8.75 27.66
N GLU A 119 -18.35 -8.92 26.79
CA GLU A 119 -19.51 -9.78 27.02
C GLU A 119 -19.10 -11.25 27.18
N ALA A 120 -18.25 -11.76 26.29
CA ALA A 120 -17.74 -13.12 26.35
C ALA A 120 -16.99 -13.38 27.67
N ARG A 121 -16.11 -12.45 28.08
CA ARG A 121 -15.40 -12.54 29.36
C ARG A 121 -16.36 -12.56 30.56
N HIS A 122 -17.41 -11.74 30.53
CA HIS A 122 -18.42 -11.72 31.59
C HIS A 122 -19.20 -13.04 31.69
N LEU A 123 -19.60 -13.61 30.55
CA LEU A 123 -20.30 -14.89 30.51
C LEU A 123 -19.42 -16.04 31.02
N LEU A 124 -18.13 -16.07 30.64
CA LEU A 124 -17.18 -17.05 31.14
C LEU A 124 -16.98 -16.94 32.66
N ALA A 125 -16.87 -15.72 33.20
CA ALA A 125 -16.77 -15.52 34.64
C ALA A 125 -18.01 -16.02 35.39
N LYS A 126 -19.22 -15.82 34.84
CA LYS A 126 -20.46 -16.35 35.41
C LYS A 126 -20.53 -17.87 35.37
N GLN A 127 -20.08 -18.52 34.30
CA GLN A 127 -20.02 -19.99 34.21
C GLN A 127 -19.01 -20.57 35.20
N GLY A 128 -17.83 -19.94 35.34
CA GLY A 128 -16.84 -20.31 36.34
C GLY A 128 -17.37 -20.19 37.77
N ALA A 129 -18.14 -19.14 38.08
CA ALA A 129 -18.75 -18.96 39.41
C ALA A 129 -19.90 -19.96 39.69
N ALA A 130 -20.69 -20.32 38.68
CA ALA A 130 -21.78 -21.29 38.81
C ALA A 130 -21.26 -22.74 39.02
N SER A 131 -20.07 -23.05 38.54
CA SER A 131 -19.41 -24.36 38.72
C SER A 131 -18.85 -24.60 40.13
N VAL A 132 -18.73 -23.57 40.99
CA VAL A 132 -18.02 -23.65 42.28
C VAL A 132 -18.98 -23.54 43.48
N ALA A 133 -20.31 -23.48 43.25
CA ALA A 133 -21.29 -23.45 44.34
C ALA A 133 -21.30 -24.79 45.11
N PRO A 134 -21.02 -24.82 46.43
CA PRO A 134 -20.91 -26.06 47.18
C PRO A 134 -22.28 -26.68 47.44
N THR A 135 -22.44 -27.94 47.07
CA THR A 135 -23.54 -28.82 47.46
C THR A 135 -23.51 -29.06 48.96
N SER A 136 -24.08 -28.13 49.73
CA SER A 136 -24.42 -28.36 51.14
C SER A 136 -25.91 -28.70 51.27
N LYS A 137 -26.21 -30.00 51.31
CA LYS A 137 -27.45 -30.51 51.93
C LYS A 137 -27.09 -31.61 52.93
N THR A 138 -26.86 -31.14 54.14
CA THR A 138 -27.42 -31.64 55.42
C THR A 138 -27.63 -33.15 55.58
N ALA A 139 -26.74 -33.76 56.35
CA ALA A 139 -27.01 -34.96 57.13
C ALA A 139 -27.81 -34.59 58.41
N LYS A 140 -28.89 -35.32 58.68
CA LYS A 140 -29.54 -35.47 60.00
C LYS A 140 -30.42 -36.73 59.89
N ALA A 141 -29.96 -37.86 60.44
CA ALA A 141 -30.15 -38.34 61.81
C ALA A 141 -31.57 -38.84 62.05
#